data_AF-A0A0B5I9V1-F1
#
_entry.id   AF-A0A0B5I9V1-F1
#
_cell.length_a   1.000
_cell.length_b   1.000
_cell.length_c   1.000
_cell.angle_alpha   90.00
_cell.angle_beta   90.00
_cell.angle_gamma   90.00
#
_symmetry.space_group_name_H-M   'P 1'
#
loop_
_entity.id
_entity.type
_entity.pdbx_description
1 polymer ?
#
loop_
_entity_poly.entity_id
_entity_poly.type
_entity_poly.pdbx_seq_one_letter_code
_entity_poly.pdbx_strand_id
1 'polypeptide(L)'
;MSAEHTNTLYEAVGGADALRRLSETFYEGVLADPLLAPVFADFTATHVEHVAVWLAEVFSGPAEFTAEHGGHQALLRAHLGLGITEEQRLRWMELMTAAVEKELPDDALLRRRVVEYFDWGTRIAKDVSASAPGTDLGNPGPTPRWGWDGLA
;
A
#
# COMPACT_ATOMS: atom_id res chain seq x y z
N MET A 1 2.50 -27.99 -9.73
CA MET A 1 3.03 -28.06 -8.35
C MET A 1 3.58 -26.68 -8.06
N SER A 2 2.83 -25.87 -7.33
CA SER A 2 3.32 -24.56 -6.88
C SER A 2 4.52 -24.82 -5.96
N ALA A 3 5.62 -24.08 -6.14
CA ALA A 3 6.66 -24.07 -5.13
C ALA A 3 6.00 -23.57 -3.82
N GLU A 4 6.04 -24.38 -2.76
CA GLU A 4 5.70 -23.89 -1.44
C GLU A 4 6.76 -22.84 -1.08
N HIS A 5 6.37 -21.57 -1.10
CA HIS A 5 7.20 -20.52 -0.54
C HIS A 5 7.13 -20.70 0.97
N THR A 6 8.25 -21.13 1.57
CA THR A 6 8.34 -21.39 3.00
C THR A 6 8.40 -20.12 3.84
N ASN A 7 8.56 -18.96 3.19
CA ASN A 7 8.60 -17.64 3.81
C ASN A 7 7.37 -16.80 3.44
N THR A 8 7.03 -15.86 4.32
CA THR A 8 6.01 -14.84 4.08
C THR A 8 6.45 -13.84 3.00
N LEU A 9 5.50 -13.10 2.41
CA LEU A 9 5.87 -12.00 1.51
C LEU A 9 6.70 -10.93 2.25
N TYR A 10 6.43 -10.67 3.53
CA TYR A 10 7.20 -9.75 4.36
C TYR A 10 8.69 -10.14 4.42
N GLU A 11 8.98 -11.42 4.66
CA GLU A 11 10.36 -11.92 4.65
C GLU A 11 10.97 -11.86 3.24
N ALA A 12 10.18 -12.18 2.21
CA ALA A 12 10.64 -12.19 0.83
C ALA A 12 10.99 -10.79 0.29
N VAL A 13 10.24 -9.75 0.66
CA VAL A 13 10.55 -8.36 0.28
C VAL A 13 11.77 -7.80 1.02
N GLY A 14 12.24 -8.47 2.09
CA GLY A 14 13.36 -8.01 2.91
C GLY A 14 12.96 -7.27 4.18
N GLY A 15 11.72 -7.46 4.65
CA GLY A 15 11.22 -6.94 5.92
C GLY A 15 11.02 -5.41 5.96
N ALA A 16 10.92 -4.88 7.19
CA ALA A 16 10.60 -3.47 7.44
C ALA A 16 11.56 -2.49 6.75
N ASP A 17 12.87 -2.76 6.74
CA ASP A 17 13.85 -1.88 6.10
C ASP A 17 13.63 -1.75 4.59
N ALA A 18 13.25 -2.83 3.91
CA ALA A 18 12.95 -2.77 2.49
C ALA A 18 11.64 -2.02 2.21
N LEU A 19 10.62 -2.23 3.04
CA LEU A 19 9.32 -1.53 2.91
C LEU A 19 9.44 -0.03 3.18
N ARG A 20 10.30 0.37 4.13
CA ARG A 20 10.61 1.78 4.36
C ARG A 20 11.29 2.41 3.14
N ARG A 21 12.33 1.78 2.57
CA ARG A 21 12.99 2.29 1.35
C ARG A 21 12.06 2.33 0.14
N LEU A 22 11.22 1.32 -0.04
CA LEU A 22 10.18 1.29 -1.06
C LEU A 22 9.25 2.50 -0.91
N SER A 23 8.78 2.76 0.31
CA SER A 23 7.87 3.87 0.61
C SER A 23 8.56 5.22 0.41
N GLU A 24 9.80 5.39 0.86
CA GLU A 24 10.62 6.59 0.64
C GLU A 24 10.75 6.90 -0.87
N THR A 25 11.20 5.92 -1.66
CA THR A 25 11.35 6.05 -3.11
C THR A 25 10.03 6.40 -3.79
N PHE A 26 8.95 5.75 -3.36
CA PHE A 26 7.62 6.01 -3.91
C PHE A 26 7.16 7.45 -3.64
N TYR A 27 7.26 7.92 -2.39
CA TYR A 27 6.82 9.26 -2.03
C TYR A 27 7.70 10.38 -2.59
N GLU A 28 9.00 10.15 -2.76
CA GLU A 28 9.86 11.06 -3.54
C GLU A 28 9.30 11.29 -4.95
N GLY A 29 8.87 10.22 -5.63
CA GLY A 29 8.25 10.30 -6.95
C GLY A 29 6.89 11.00 -6.92
N VAL A 30 6.02 10.64 -5.98
CA VAL A 30 4.65 11.19 -5.86
C VAL A 30 4.67 12.69 -5.59
N LEU A 31 5.53 13.16 -4.67
CA LEU A 31 5.59 14.58 -4.30
C LEU A 31 6.18 15.45 -5.41
N ALA A 32 6.98 14.87 -6.30
CA ALA A 32 7.50 15.53 -7.49
C ALA A 32 6.52 15.49 -8.69
N ASP A 33 5.47 14.66 -8.63
CA ASP A 33 4.54 14.45 -9.73
C ASP A 33 3.41 15.49 -9.72
N PRO A 34 3.21 16.30 -10.77
CA PRO A 34 2.22 17.37 -10.77
C PRO A 34 0.77 16.89 -10.71
N LEU A 35 0.47 15.65 -11.12
CA LEU A 35 -0.87 15.09 -11.07
C LEU A 35 -1.21 14.56 -9.66
N LEU A 36 -0.21 14.01 -8.97
CA LEU A 36 -0.41 13.38 -7.65
C LEU A 36 -0.10 14.31 -6.47
N ALA A 37 0.86 15.22 -6.59
CA ALA A 37 1.23 16.13 -5.51
C ALA A 37 0.02 16.84 -4.85
N PRO A 38 -1.02 17.30 -5.58
CA PRO A 38 -2.20 17.88 -4.96
C PRO A 38 -3.01 16.93 -4.06
N VAL A 39 -3.03 15.62 -4.36
CA VAL A 39 -3.69 14.60 -3.53
C VAL A 39 -2.98 14.44 -2.19
N PHE A 40 -1.67 14.71 -2.16
CA PHE A 40 -0.80 14.59 -1.01
C PHE A 40 -0.41 15.97 -0.43
N ALA A 41 -1.26 16.99 -0.59
CA ALA A 41 -0.96 18.35 -0.11
C ALA A 41 -0.71 18.44 1.41
N ASP A 42 -1.35 17.57 2.20
CA ASP A 42 -1.19 17.48 3.65
C ASP A 42 -0.16 16.40 4.08
N PHE A 43 0.70 15.97 3.16
CA PHE A 43 1.70 14.94 3.43
C PHE A 43 2.69 15.33 4.53
N THR A 44 2.99 14.39 5.41
CA THR A 44 4.02 14.51 6.46
C THR A 44 5.03 13.39 6.32
N ALA A 45 6.26 13.60 6.79
CA ALA A 45 7.29 12.55 6.77
C ALA A 45 6.86 11.27 7.53
N THR A 46 6.01 11.41 8.55
CA THR A 46 5.44 10.26 9.29
C THR A 46 4.53 9.38 8.43
N HIS A 47 4.02 9.89 7.32
CA HIS A 47 3.18 9.11 6.39
C HIS A 47 3.96 7.96 5.75
N VAL A 48 5.27 8.14 5.48
CA VAL A 48 6.15 7.09 4.96
C VAL A 48 6.22 5.92 5.93
N GLU A 49 6.41 6.21 7.21
CA GLU A 49 6.51 5.18 8.26
C GLU A 49 5.18 4.42 8.39
N HIS A 50 4.05 5.12 8.47
CA HIS A 50 2.75 4.46 8.57
C HIS A 50 2.46 3.53 7.39
N VAL A 51 2.89 3.89 6.19
CA VAL A 51 2.73 3.05 4.99
C VAL A 51 3.64 1.83 5.05
N ALA A 52 4.90 1.98 5.50
CA ALA A 52 5.79 0.85 5.69
C ALA A 52 5.25 -0.15 6.73
N VAL A 53 4.74 0.35 7.85
CA VAL A 53 4.12 -0.47 8.91
C VAL A 53 2.83 -1.15 8.41
N TRP A 54 1.99 -0.44 7.64
CA TRP A 54 0.82 -1.03 6.98
C TRP A 54 1.20 -2.19 6.04
N LEU A 55 2.19 -1.97 5.17
CA LEU A 55 2.65 -3.00 4.23
C LEU A 55 3.28 -4.20 4.95
N ALA A 56 3.99 -3.96 6.06
CA ALA A 56 4.55 -5.03 6.87
C ALA A 56 3.43 -5.95 7.38
N GLU A 57 2.35 -5.36 7.91
CA GLU A 57 1.20 -6.12 8.37
C GLU A 57 0.51 -6.88 7.22
N VAL A 58 0.23 -6.19 6.11
CA VAL A 58 -0.41 -6.80 4.94
C VAL A 58 0.37 -8.02 4.44
N PHE A 59 1.70 -7.93 4.36
CA PHE A 59 2.55 -9.02 3.86
C PHE A 59 2.85 -10.11 4.90
N SER A 60 2.02 -10.21 5.94
CA SER A 60 2.11 -11.19 7.03
C SER A 60 3.30 -11.01 7.96
N GLY A 61 3.81 -9.78 8.09
CA GLY A 61 4.72 -9.35 9.15
C GLY A 61 3.98 -8.88 10.42
N PRO A 62 4.66 -8.13 11.30
CA PRO A 62 4.09 -7.60 12.55
C PRO A 62 2.78 -6.83 12.34
N ALA A 63 1.84 -6.97 13.27
CA ALA A 63 0.52 -6.33 13.21
C ALA A 63 0.47 -4.94 13.89
N GLU A 64 1.55 -4.17 13.74
CA GLU A 64 1.76 -2.89 14.42
C GLU A 64 0.81 -1.81 13.91
N PHE A 65 0.45 -1.81 12.62
CA PHE A 65 -0.50 -0.83 12.09
C PHE A 65 -1.88 -0.97 12.74
N THR A 66 -2.36 -2.20 12.89
CA THR A 66 -3.62 -2.46 13.59
C THR A 66 -3.52 -2.06 15.06
N ALA A 67 -2.41 -2.39 15.74
CA ALA A 67 -2.23 -2.10 17.15
C ALA A 67 -2.14 -0.59 17.45
N GLU A 68 -1.45 0.17 16.59
CA GLU A 68 -1.06 1.57 16.88
C GLU A 68 -1.84 2.60 16.06
N HIS A 69 -2.34 2.21 14.89
CA HIS A 69 -3.00 3.12 13.94
C HIS A 69 -4.46 2.76 13.64
N GLY A 70 -4.99 1.68 14.22
CA GLY A 70 -6.43 1.33 14.14
C GLY A 70 -6.82 0.49 12.93
N GLY A 71 -5.84 -0.07 12.20
CA GLY A 71 -6.06 -1.14 11.23
C GLY A 71 -6.83 -0.72 9.97
N HIS A 72 -7.46 -1.69 9.33
CA HIS A 72 -8.18 -1.52 8.06
C HIS A 72 -9.12 -0.31 8.05
N GLN A 73 -9.91 -0.12 9.11
CA GLN A 73 -10.86 0.97 9.21
C GLN A 73 -10.18 2.35 9.17
N ALA A 74 -9.03 2.49 9.84
CA ALA A 74 -8.28 3.75 9.84
C ALA A 74 -7.69 4.06 8.46
N LEU A 75 -7.15 3.04 7.77
CA LEU A 75 -6.66 3.20 6.40
C LEU A 75 -7.76 3.69 5.45
N LEU A 76 -8.94 3.06 5.46
CA LEU A 76 -10.03 3.45 4.57
C LEU A 76 -10.52 4.87 4.87
N ARG A 77 -10.61 5.24 6.16
CA ARG A 77 -10.99 6.60 6.55
C ARG A 77 -10.02 7.66 6.06
N ALA A 78 -8.72 7.35 6.01
CA ALA A 78 -7.71 8.26 5.47
C ALA A 78 -7.89 8.57 3.98
N HIS A 79 -8.65 7.74 3.25
CA HIS A 79 -8.93 7.95 1.83
C HIS A 79 -10.24 8.70 1.55
N LEU A 80 -11.14 8.83 2.54
CA LEU A 80 -12.44 9.50 2.36
C LEU A 80 -12.28 10.95 1.89
N GLY A 81 -13.05 11.33 0.88
CA GLY A 81 -13.11 12.69 0.37
C GLY A 81 -11.94 13.12 -0.51
N LEU A 82 -10.97 12.23 -0.78
CA LEU A 82 -9.85 12.55 -1.65
C LEU A 82 -10.25 12.65 -3.13
N GLY A 83 -11.38 12.08 -3.54
CA GLY A 83 -11.87 12.17 -4.92
C GLY A 83 -10.89 11.64 -5.97
N ILE A 84 -10.19 10.54 -5.66
CA ILE A 84 -9.13 9.98 -6.49
C ILE A 84 -9.71 9.60 -7.87
N THR A 85 -9.13 10.13 -8.93
CA THR A 85 -9.54 9.80 -10.30
C THR A 85 -8.86 8.52 -10.80
N GLU A 86 -9.39 7.93 -11.88
CA GLU A 86 -8.72 6.78 -12.52
C GLU A 86 -7.34 7.16 -13.07
N GLU A 87 -7.19 8.38 -13.59
CA GLU A 87 -5.91 8.89 -14.09
C GLU A 87 -4.87 8.97 -12.95
N GLN A 88 -5.26 9.50 -11.79
CA GLN A 88 -4.40 9.53 -10.60
C GLN A 88 -4.07 8.12 -10.12
N ARG A 89 -5.03 7.20 -10.10
CA ARG A 89 -4.80 5.80 -9.71
C ARG A 89 -3.76 5.12 -10.61
N LEU A 90 -3.90 5.29 -11.92
CA LEU A 90 -2.96 4.71 -12.89
C LEU A 90 -1.57 5.33 -12.75
N ARG A 91 -1.48 6.66 -12.58
CA ARG A 91 -0.20 7.34 -12.36
C ARG A 91 0.48 6.91 -11.07
N TRP A 92 -0.29 6.72 -10.00
CA TRP A 92 0.17 6.18 -8.73
C TRP A 92 0.76 4.77 -8.94
N MET A 93 0.06 3.91 -9.69
CA MET A 93 0.52 2.54 -10.00
C MET A 93 1.81 2.52 -10.81
N GLU A 94 1.99 3.44 -11.76
CA GLU A 94 3.23 3.57 -12.53
C GLU A 94 4.42 3.88 -11.62
N LEU A 95 4.28 4.86 -10.72
CA LEU A 95 5.35 5.26 -9.79
C LEU A 95 5.65 4.14 -8.78
N MET A 96 4.62 3.48 -8.24
CA MET A 96 4.81 2.36 -7.32
C MET A 96 5.48 1.17 -8.01
N THR A 97 5.11 0.87 -9.25
CA THR A 97 5.75 -0.21 -10.02
C THR A 97 7.24 0.09 -10.27
N ALA A 98 7.58 1.35 -10.58
CA ALA A 98 8.97 1.77 -10.72
C ALA A 98 9.74 1.68 -9.40
N ALA A 99 9.10 2.02 -8.27
CA ALA A 99 9.71 1.90 -6.94
C ALA A 99 9.93 0.42 -6.55
N VAL A 100 8.96 -0.46 -6.85
CA VAL A 100 9.09 -1.92 -6.66
C VAL A 100 10.26 -2.48 -7.47
N GLU A 101 10.38 -2.11 -8.74
CA GLU A 101 11.48 -2.54 -9.62
C GLU A 101 12.85 -2.11 -9.08
N LYS A 102 12.93 -0.91 -8.50
CA LYS A 102 14.17 -0.34 -7.96
C LYS A 102 14.57 -0.93 -6.61
N GLU A 103 13.63 -1.10 -5.70
CA GLU A 103 13.92 -1.35 -4.27
C GLU A 103 13.78 -2.82 -3.83
N LEU A 104 12.97 -3.62 -4.54
CA LEU A 104 12.74 -5.02 -4.18
C LEU A 104 13.71 -5.97 -4.88
N PRO A 105 13.95 -7.19 -4.32
CA PRO A 105 14.79 -8.20 -4.96
C PRO A 105 14.39 -8.47 -6.41
N ASP A 106 15.38 -8.83 -7.24
CA ASP A 106 15.18 -9.21 -8.66
C ASP A 106 14.55 -10.60 -8.76
N ASP A 107 13.30 -10.69 -8.30
CA ASP A 107 12.43 -11.85 -8.37
C ASP A 107 11.11 -11.41 -9.02
N ALA A 108 10.90 -11.89 -10.25
CA ALA A 108 9.75 -11.52 -11.07
C ALA A 108 8.41 -11.92 -10.44
N LEU A 109 8.35 -13.04 -9.71
CA LEU A 109 7.12 -13.47 -9.06
C LEU A 109 6.84 -12.59 -7.84
N LEU A 110 7.85 -12.33 -7.01
CA LEU A 110 7.73 -11.44 -5.84
C LEU A 110 7.24 -10.05 -6.25
N ARG A 111 7.93 -9.41 -7.19
CA ARG A 111 7.58 -8.07 -7.68
C ARG A 111 6.17 -8.03 -8.25
N ARG A 112 5.78 -9.05 -9.02
CA ARG A 112 4.42 -9.19 -9.54
C ARG A 112 3.39 -9.29 -8.42
N ARG A 113 3.62 -10.10 -7.38
CA ARG A 113 2.67 -10.25 -6.26
C ARG A 113 2.49 -8.98 -5.45
N VAL A 114 3.56 -8.20 -5.29
CA VAL A 114 3.49 -6.88 -4.65
C VAL A 114 2.69 -5.90 -5.51
N VAL A 115 2.94 -5.85 -6.82
CA VAL A 115 2.18 -4.97 -7.74
C VAL A 115 0.70 -5.36 -7.80
N GLU A 116 0.37 -6.65 -7.81
CA GLU A 116 -1.02 -7.13 -7.78
C GLU A 116 -1.76 -6.71 -6.49
N TYR A 117 -1.08 -6.73 -5.33
CA TYR A 117 -1.63 -6.18 -4.09
C TYR A 117 -1.99 -4.71 -4.24
N PHE A 118 -1.08 -3.91 -4.78
CA PHE A 118 -1.31 -2.48 -4.97
C PHE A 118 -2.43 -2.20 -5.98
N ASP A 119 -2.53 -2.94 -7.08
CA ASP A 119 -3.65 -2.78 -8.02
C ASP A 119 -4.99 -3.10 -7.35
N TRP A 120 -5.06 -4.15 -6.53
CA TRP A 120 -6.25 -4.47 -5.75
C TRP A 120 -6.59 -3.36 -4.73
N GLY A 121 -5.62 -2.92 -3.93
CA GLY A 121 -5.84 -1.93 -2.88
C GLY A 121 -6.19 -0.54 -3.43
N THR A 122 -5.56 -0.12 -4.53
CA THR A 122 -5.82 1.20 -5.13
C THR A 122 -7.22 1.32 -5.73
N ARG A 123 -7.85 0.22 -6.15
CA ARG A 123 -9.27 0.20 -6.56
C ARG A 123 -10.19 0.50 -5.37
N ILE A 124 -9.93 -0.13 -4.22
CA ILE A 124 -10.68 0.13 -2.98
C ILE A 124 -10.47 1.58 -2.54
N ALA A 125 -9.23 2.06 -2.52
CA ALA A 125 -8.90 3.44 -2.17
C ALA A 125 -9.65 4.45 -3.04
N LYS A 126 -9.67 4.23 -4.36
CA LYS A 126 -10.43 5.05 -5.30
C LYS A 126 -11.93 5.03 -4.97
N ASP A 127 -12.53 3.85 -4.84
CA ASP A 127 -13.96 3.72 -4.57
C ASP A 127 -14.36 4.40 -3.25
N VAL A 128 -13.58 4.20 -2.19
CA VAL A 128 -13.79 4.85 -0.89
C VAL A 128 -13.61 6.37 -0.99
N SER A 129 -12.64 6.85 -1.76
CA SER A 129 -12.36 8.29 -1.87
C SER A 129 -13.48 9.12 -2.49
N ALA A 130 -14.40 8.47 -3.22
CA ALA A 130 -15.58 9.11 -3.77
C ALA A 130 -16.63 9.46 -2.69
N SER A 131 -16.54 8.85 -1.51
CA SER A 131 -17.42 9.14 -0.38
C SER A 131 -16.93 10.36 0.40
N ALA A 132 -17.86 11.11 1.00
CA ALA A 132 -17.54 12.33 1.74
C ALA A 132 -16.70 12.04 3.00
N PRO A 133 -15.86 13.00 3.46
CA PRO A 133 -15.21 12.92 4.75
C PRO A 133 -16.22 12.62 5.88
N GLY A 134 -15.86 11.71 6.78
CA GLY A 134 -16.71 11.31 7.91
C GLY A 134 -17.83 10.32 7.59
N THR A 135 -17.91 9.80 6.37
CA THR A 135 -18.83 8.71 6.01
C THR A 135 -18.61 7.49 6.91
N ASP A 136 -19.71 6.92 7.43
CA ASP A 136 -19.66 5.65 8.16
C ASP A 136 -19.46 4.50 7.19
N LEU A 137 -18.32 3.81 7.32
CA LEU A 137 -17.94 2.67 6.49
C LEU A 137 -18.46 1.34 7.06
N GLY A 138 -19.17 1.36 8.20
CA GLY A 138 -19.56 0.16 8.91
C GLY A 138 -18.35 -0.64 9.41
N ASN A 139 -18.45 -1.97 9.37
CA ASN A 139 -17.33 -2.86 9.69
C ASN A 139 -16.69 -3.38 8.39
N PRO A 140 -15.52 -2.85 7.96
CA PRO A 140 -14.83 -3.31 6.75
C PRO A 140 -14.15 -4.67 6.91
N GLY A 141 -14.24 -5.29 8.09
CA GLY A 141 -13.54 -6.53 8.42
C GLY A 141 -12.10 -6.28 8.93
N PRO A 142 -11.35 -7.37 9.21
CA PRO A 142 -9.98 -7.27 9.70
C PRO A 142 -9.04 -6.68 8.64
N THR A 143 -7.84 -6.30 9.07
CA THR A 143 -6.73 -5.93 8.16
C THR A 143 -6.43 -7.09 7.21
N PRO A 144 -6.50 -6.87 5.87
CA PRO A 144 -6.26 -7.90 4.88
C PRO A 144 -4.83 -8.44 4.98
N ARG A 145 -4.68 -9.74 4.72
CA ARG A 145 -3.37 -10.39 4.60
C ARG A 145 -3.18 -10.81 3.15
N TRP A 146 -2.04 -10.42 2.59
CA TRP A 146 -1.67 -10.71 1.21
C TRP A 146 -0.43 -11.61 1.19
N GLY A 147 -0.55 -12.75 0.52
CA GLY A 147 0.50 -13.75 0.40
C GLY A 147 0.81 -14.10 -1.06
N TRP A 148 1.55 -15.18 -1.25
CA TRP A 148 1.97 -15.66 -2.57
C TRP A 148 0.82 -16.07 -3.49
N ASP A 149 -0.32 -16.43 -2.91
CA ASP A 149 -1.55 -16.81 -3.62
C ASP A 149 -2.58 -15.68 -3.69
N GLY A 150 -2.22 -14.46 -3.26
CA GLY A 150 -3.11 -13.29 -3.21
C GLY A 150 -3.69 -13.04 -1.83
N LEU A 151 -4.92 -12.50 -1.78
CA LEU A 151 -5.64 -12.25 -0.52
C LEU A 151 -5.90 -13.59 0.20
N ALA A 152 -5.43 -13.69 1.45
CA ALA A 152 -5.60 -14.84 2.33
C ALA A 152 -6.86 -14.74 3.20
#